data_AF-A0A0A9VZB0-F1
#
_entry.id   AF-A0A0A9VZB0-F1
#
_cell.length_a   1.000
_cell.length_b   1.000
_cell.length_c   1.000
_cell.angle_alpha   90.00
_cell.angle_beta   90.00
_cell.angle_gamma   90.00
#
_symmetry.space_group_name_H-M   'P 1'
#
loop_
_entity.id
_entity.type
_entity.pdbx_description
1 polymer ?
#
loop_
_entity_poly.entity_id
_entity_poly.type
_entity_poly.pdbx_seq_one_letter_code
_entity_poly.pdbx_strand_id
1 'polypeptide(L)'
;NALCKVYDNERKLAVTYLNSFLKFKAASGKPTADSLQQYISRVMESINSLKNLNIPDFSDYLLCELALQSLDPKTREDFELSIVDTKYPKGTTLQTFVQNRCQVLRLTQDLATTSEAPKPPQQAQPKPVRSPNNYAARKSHLACVAHTNDTSGHRKPQPSSTTSNNKSCYICNKGHTIS
;
A
#
# COMPACT_ATOMS: atom_id res chain seq x y z
N ASN A 1 -26.07 13.24 -16.52
CA ASN A 1 -26.14 12.03 -15.66
C ASN A 1 -24.82 11.26 -15.62
N ALA A 2 -23.73 11.87 -15.13
CA ALA A 2 -22.45 11.17 -14.90
C ALA A 2 -22.41 10.49 -13.51
N LEU A 3 -23.14 11.04 -12.54
CA LEU A 3 -23.25 10.50 -11.17
C LEU A 3 -23.94 9.12 -11.15
N CYS A 4 -25.03 8.92 -11.89
CA CYS A 4 -25.71 7.62 -11.96
C CYS A 4 -24.77 6.49 -12.42
N LYS A 5 -23.86 6.74 -13.38
CA LYS A 5 -22.89 5.71 -13.84
C LYS A 5 -21.85 5.31 -12.79
N VAL A 6 -21.53 6.19 -11.84
CA VAL A 6 -20.57 5.91 -10.75
C VAL A 6 -21.29 5.32 -9.52
N TYR A 7 -22.56 5.71 -9.31
CA TYR A 7 -23.40 5.26 -8.19
C TYR A 7 -24.18 3.95 -8.50
N ASP A 8 -24.47 3.64 -9.76
CA ASP A 8 -25.15 2.39 -10.20
C ASP A 8 -24.16 1.25 -10.46
N ASN A 9 -23.08 1.17 -9.67
CA ASN A 9 -22.22 0.00 -9.69
C ASN A 9 -22.87 -1.09 -8.83
N GLU A 10 -23.87 -1.77 -9.40
CA GLU A 10 -24.54 -2.92 -8.78
C GLU A 10 -23.51 -3.96 -8.30
N ARG A 11 -22.40 -4.13 -9.04
CA ARG A 11 -21.24 -4.93 -8.62
C ARG A 11 -20.63 -4.42 -7.30
N LYS A 12 -20.33 -3.14 -7.20
CA LYS A 12 -19.74 -2.54 -5.98
C LYS A 12 -20.69 -2.68 -4.80
N LEU A 13 -21.99 -2.55 -5.03
CA LEU A 13 -23.02 -2.76 -4.02
C LEU A 13 -23.06 -4.23 -3.57
N ALA A 14 -23.07 -5.17 -4.51
CA ALA A 14 -22.98 -6.60 -4.23
C ALA A 14 -21.72 -6.96 -3.43
N VAL A 15 -20.55 -6.49 -3.86
CA VAL A 15 -19.28 -6.66 -3.13
C VAL A 15 -19.34 -6.07 -1.73
N THR A 16 -20.04 -4.96 -1.53
CA THR A 16 -20.19 -4.34 -0.21
C THR A 16 -21.02 -5.21 0.73
N TYR A 17 -22.18 -5.72 0.29
CA TYR A 17 -23.00 -6.63 1.08
C TYR A 17 -22.33 -8.00 1.32
N LEU A 18 -21.56 -8.47 0.33
CA LEU A 18 -20.81 -9.71 0.44
C LEU A 18 -19.68 -9.54 1.48
N ASN A 19 -18.99 -8.40 1.47
CA ASN A 19 -18.01 -8.06 2.50
C ASN A 19 -18.64 -7.88 3.88
N SER A 20 -19.81 -7.23 3.99
CA SER A 20 -20.48 -7.09 5.29
C SER A 20 -20.86 -8.45 5.84
N PHE A 21 -21.39 -9.34 5.00
CA PHE A 21 -21.72 -10.71 5.36
C PHE A 21 -20.48 -11.53 5.78
N LEU A 22 -19.41 -11.54 4.98
CA LEU A 22 -18.22 -12.37 5.22
C LEU A 22 -17.33 -11.85 6.37
N LYS A 23 -17.23 -10.53 6.54
CA LYS A 23 -16.37 -9.92 7.57
C LYS A 23 -17.10 -9.76 8.90
N PHE A 24 -18.41 -9.97 8.94
CA PHE A 24 -19.16 -9.91 10.17
C PHE A 24 -18.71 -11.02 11.12
N LYS A 25 -18.24 -10.60 12.30
CA LYS A 25 -17.93 -11.50 13.41
C LYS A 25 -18.94 -11.24 14.51
N ALA A 26 -19.55 -12.31 15.01
CA ALA A 26 -20.42 -12.23 16.18
C ALA A 26 -19.64 -11.68 17.38
N ALA A 27 -20.36 -11.07 18.34
CA ALA A 27 -19.77 -10.53 19.55
C ALA A 27 -18.89 -11.59 20.25
N SER A 28 -17.67 -11.20 20.62
CA SER A 28 -16.74 -12.08 21.33
C SER A 28 -17.12 -12.11 22.81
N GLY A 29 -17.51 -13.28 23.32
CA GLY A 29 -17.92 -13.44 24.72
C GLY A 29 -18.96 -14.54 24.90
N LYS A 30 -19.61 -14.57 26.08
CA LYS A 30 -20.75 -15.47 26.30
C LYS A 30 -21.93 -15.01 25.43
N PRO A 31 -22.56 -15.91 24.65
CA PRO A 31 -23.71 -15.54 23.83
C PRO A 31 -24.87 -15.12 24.72
N THR A 32 -25.44 -13.94 24.44
CA THR A 32 -26.67 -13.44 25.03
C THR A 32 -27.78 -13.43 23.98
N ALA A 33 -29.05 -13.50 24.41
CA ALA A 33 -30.19 -13.43 23.49
C ALA A 33 -30.14 -12.17 22.60
N ASP A 34 -29.80 -11.02 23.19
CA ASP A 34 -29.66 -9.76 22.46
C ASP A 34 -28.53 -9.81 21.42
N SER A 35 -27.37 -10.40 21.76
CA SER A 35 -26.26 -10.55 20.81
C SER A 35 -26.61 -11.44 19.62
N LEU A 36 -27.43 -12.48 19.83
CA LEU A 36 -27.90 -13.36 18.76
C LEU A 36 -29.00 -12.70 17.91
N GLN A 37 -29.87 -11.90 18.53
CA GLN A 37 -30.86 -11.07 17.83
C GLN A 37 -30.17 -10.08 16.88
N GLN A 38 -29.14 -9.37 17.36
CA GLN A 38 -28.35 -8.47 16.54
C GLN A 38 -27.61 -9.20 15.41
N TYR A 39 -27.07 -10.39 15.71
CA TYR A 39 -26.43 -11.24 14.71
C TYR A 39 -27.38 -11.60 13.57
N ILE A 40 -28.57 -12.13 13.88
CA ILE A 40 -29.51 -12.54 12.84
C ILE A 40 -30.03 -11.33 12.06
N SER A 41 -30.30 -10.20 12.70
CA SER A 41 -30.70 -8.98 11.99
C SER A 41 -29.65 -8.53 10.97
N ARG A 42 -28.37 -8.43 11.37
CA ARG A 42 -27.26 -8.01 10.49
C ARG A 42 -27.01 -8.98 9.34
N VAL A 43 -27.03 -10.28 9.63
CA VAL A 43 -26.79 -11.33 8.63
C VAL A 43 -27.94 -11.39 7.64
N MET A 44 -29.19 -11.39 8.12
CA MET A 44 -30.37 -11.45 7.26
C MET A 44 -30.52 -10.18 6.43
N GLU A 45 -30.19 -9.00 6.95
CA GLU A 45 -30.17 -7.76 6.19
C GLU A 45 -29.19 -7.85 5.00
N SER A 46 -27.97 -8.37 5.23
CA SER A 46 -26.98 -8.56 4.17
C SER A 46 -27.44 -9.60 3.14
N ILE A 47 -28.01 -10.73 3.59
CA ILE A 47 -28.53 -11.79 2.71
C ILE A 47 -29.71 -11.28 1.86
N ASN A 48 -30.66 -10.58 2.47
CA ASN A 48 -31.83 -10.05 1.77
C ASN A 48 -31.41 -8.98 0.76
N SER A 49 -30.44 -8.13 1.10
CA SER A 49 -29.88 -7.14 0.19
C SER A 49 -29.20 -7.78 -1.02
N LEU A 50 -28.45 -8.87 -0.82
CA LEU A 50 -27.86 -9.67 -1.91
C LEU A 50 -28.91 -10.33 -2.79
N LYS A 51 -30.00 -10.85 -2.20
CA LYS A 51 -31.11 -11.44 -2.97
C LYS A 51 -31.81 -10.38 -3.83
N ASN A 52 -31.99 -9.17 -3.31
CA ASN A 52 -32.66 -8.07 -4.02
C ASN A 52 -31.89 -7.58 -5.25
N LEU A 53 -30.57 -7.82 -5.32
CA LEU A 53 -29.74 -7.50 -6.49
C LEU A 53 -30.02 -8.41 -7.70
N ASN A 54 -30.76 -9.52 -7.53
CA ASN A 54 -31.14 -10.45 -8.61
C ASN A 54 -29.96 -10.85 -9.51
N ILE A 55 -28.83 -11.22 -8.90
CA ILE A 55 -27.61 -11.58 -9.62
C ILE A 55 -27.84 -12.88 -10.41
N PRO A 56 -27.65 -12.88 -11.74
CA PRO A 56 -27.73 -14.09 -12.54
C PRO A 56 -26.58 -15.04 -12.15
N ASP A 57 -26.92 -16.30 -11.87
CA ASP A 57 -25.95 -17.31 -11.42
C ASP A 57 -25.10 -16.84 -10.22
N PHE A 58 -25.80 -16.52 -9.12
CA PHE A 58 -25.17 -16.01 -7.89
C PHE A 58 -24.02 -16.89 -7.38
N SER A 59 -24.12 -18.21 -7.53
CA SER A 59 -23.09 -19.15 -7.09
C SER A 59 -21.77 -18.94 -7.83
N ASP A 60 -21.81 -18.83 -9.16
CA ASP A 60 -20.61 -18.60 -9.97
C ASP A 60 -20.00 -17.22 -9.70
N TYR A 61 -20.86 -16.18 -9.57
CA TYR A 61 -20.42 -14.84 -9.18
C TYR A 61 -19.74 -14.82 -7.79
N LEU A 62 -20.33 -15.49 -6.79
CA LEU A 62 -19.78 -15.57 -5.44
C LEU A 62 -18.40 -16.23 -5.44
N LEU A 63 -18.25 -17.35 -6.16
CA LEU A 63 -16.97 -18.04 -6.28
C LEU A 63 -15.92 -17.16 -6.99
N CYS A 64 -16.33 -16.44 -8.04
CA CYS A 64 -15.47 -15.47 -8.72
C CYS A 64 -15.00 -14.36 -7.76
N GLU A 65 -15.91 -13.74 -6.99
CA GLU A 65 -15.56 -12.69 -6.02
C GLU A 65 -14.65 -13.18 -4.90
N LEU A 66 -14.82 -14.42 -4.45
CA LEU A 66 -13.92 -15.04 -3.47
C LEU A 66 -12.52 -15.25 -4.07
N ALA A 67 -12.44 -15.72 -5.32
CA ALA A 67 -11.17 -15.87 -6.02
C ALA A 67 -10.49 -14.50 -6.24
N LEU A 68 -11.23 -13.45 -6.60
CA LEU A 68 -10.70 -12.09 -6.77
C LEU A 68 -10.12 -11.51 -5.47
N GLN A 69 -10.67 -11.85 -4.31
CA GLN A 69 -10.12 -11.42 -3.01
C GLN A 69 -8.76 -12.06 -2.70
N SER A 70 -8.44 -13.19 -3.34
CA SER A 70 -7.16 -13.89 -3.17
C SER A 70 -6.04 -13.38 -4.09
N LEU A 71 -6.38 -12.61 -5.12
CA LEU A 71 -5.41 -12.05 -6.07
C LEU A 71 -4.70 -10.81 -5.51
N ASP A 72 -3.51 -10.54 -6.03
CA ASP A 72 -2.78 -9.32 -5.70
C ASP A 72 -3.52 -8.08 -6.25
N PRO A 73 -3.37 -6.91 -5.60
CA PRO A 73 -4.08 -5.70 -5.99
C PRO A 73 -3.85 -5.30 -7.45
N LYS A 74 -2.66 -5.57 -8.01
CA LYS A 74 -2.33 -5.15 -9.37
C LYS A 74 -3.03 -6.03 -10.40
N THR A 75 -2.99 -7.34 -10.24
CA THR A 75 -3.72 -8.28 -11.09
C THR A 75 -5.23 -8.06 -11.01
N ARG A 76 -5.75 -7.73 -9.81
CA ARG A 76 -7.17 -7.39 -9.64
C ARG A 76 -7.55 -6.10 -10.37
N GLU A 77 -6.72 -5.05 -10.28
CA GLU A 77 -6.93 -3.81 -11.05
C GLU A 77 -6.96 -4.09 -12.55
N ASP A 78 -5.97 -4.84 -13.05
CA ASP A 78 -5.89 -5.23 -14.46
C ASP A 78 -7.12 -6.05 -14.90
N PHE A 79 -7.66 -6.89 -14.01
CA PHE A 79 -8.90 -7.64 -14.25
C PHE A 79 -10.10 -6.71 -14.39
N GLU A 80 -10.31 -5.79 -13.44
CA GLU A 80 -11.44 -4.85 -13.47
C GLU A 80 -11.41 -3.98 -14.73
N LEU A 81 -10.23 -3.57 -15.18
CA LEU A 81 -10.04 -2.87 -16.45
C LEU A 81 -10.45 -3.71 -17.66
N SER A 82 -10.30 -5.04 -17.60
CA SER A 82 -10.70 -5.94 -18.68
C SER A 82 -12.20 -6.22 -18.74
N ILE A 83 -12.95 -5.93 -17.65
CA ILE A 83 -14.38 -6.26 -17.51
C ILE A 83 -15.27 -5.05 -17.23
N VAL A 84 -14.85 -3.85 -17.67
CA VAL A 84 -15.57 -2.57 -17.44
C VAL A 84 -17.02 -2.63 -17.90
N ASP A 85 -17.31 -3.31 -19.02
CA ASP A 85 -18.65 -3.39 -19.61
C ASP A 85 -19.49 -4.56 -19.07
N THR A 86 -18.86 -5.49 -18.36
CA THR A 86 -19.58 -6.61 -17.73
C THR A 86 -20.12 -6.12 -16.39
N LYS A 87 -21.29 -6.59 -15.94
CA LYS A 87 -21.81 -6.27 -14.59
C LYS A 87 -21.41 -7.31 -13.56
N TYR A 88 -21.66 -8.59 -13.84
CA TYR A 88 -21.32 -9.70 -12.96
C TYR A 88 -20.35 -10.64 -13.69
N PRO A 89 -19.05 -10.63 -13.33
CA PRO A 89 -18.09 -11.54 -13.94
C PRO A 89 -18.37 -12.98 -13.51
N LYS A 90 -18.11 -13.90 -14.44
CA LYS A 90 -18.21 -15.34 -14.22
C LYS A 90 -16.85 -15.93 -13.86
N GLY A 91 -16.85 -17.10 -13.23
CA GLY A 91 -15.61 -17.82 -12.94
C GLY A 91 -14.79 -18.13 -14.19
N THR A 92 -15.47 -18.39 -15.31
CA THR A 92 -14.82 -18.62 -16.61
C THR A 92 -14.11 -17.38 -17.15
N THR A 93 -14.69 -16.19 -16.97
CA THR A 93 -14.06 -14.91 -17.37
C THR A 93 -12.78 -14.69 -16.58
N LEU A 94 -12.80 -14.95 -15.27
CA LEU A 94 -11.63 -14.87 -14.42
C LEU A 94 -10.55 -15.88 -14.84
N GLN A 95 -10.94 -17.13 -15.11
CA GLN A 95 -10.02 -18.18 -15.56
C GLN A 95 -9.30 -17.77 -16.85
N THR A 96 -10.05 -17.33 -17.87
CA THR A 96 -9.48 -16.89 -19.14
C THR A 96 -8.55 -15.69 -18.94
N PHE A 97 -8.94 -14.72 -18.12
CA PHE A 97 -8.09 -13.57 -17.81
C PHE A 97 -6.75 -14.00 -17.18
N VAL A 98 -6.79 -14.83 -16.14
CA VAL A 98 -5.57 -15.28 -15.44
C VAL A 98 -4.67 -16.08 -16.38
N GLN A 99 -5.23 -16.94 -17.23
CA GLN A 99 -4.47 -17.69 -18.25
C GLN A 99 -3.77 -16.74 -19.23
N ASN A 100 -4.49 -15.73 -19.74
CA ASN A 100 -3.91 -14.72 -20.62
C ASN A 100 -2.81 -13.92 -19.92
N ARG A 101 -3.02 -13.53 -18.66
CA ARG A 101 -2.03 -12.80 -17.86
C ARG A 101 -0.76 -13.62 -17.68
N CYS A 102 -0.88 -14.92 -17.37
CA CYS A 102 0.24 -15.85 -17.29
C CYS A 102 1.02 -15.94 -18.61
N GLN A 103 0.32 -16.01 -19.75
CA GLN A 103 0.97 -16.05 -21.06
C GLN A 103 1.73 -14.75 -21.37
N VAL A 104 1.12 -13.59 -21.12
CA VAL A 104 1.77 -12.28 -21.32
C VAL A 104 3.02 -12.15 -20.45
N LEU A 105 2.97 -12.59 -19.19
CA LEU A 105 4.12 -12.54 -18.30
C LEU A 105 5.26 -13.45 -18.80
N ARG A 106 4.96 -14.64 -19.30
CA ARG A 106 5.98 -15.52 -19.91
C ARG A 106 6.66 -14.88 -21.12
N LEU A 107 5.87 -14.31 -22.04
CA LEU A 107 6.40 -13.69 -23.26
C LEU A 107 7.22 -12.43 -23.00
N THR A 108 6.87 -11.67 -21.96
CA THR A 108 7.54 -10.40 -21.62
C THR A 108 8.77 -10.60 -20.72
N GLN A 109 8.82 -11.68 -19.94
CA GLN A 109 9.98 -12.02 -19.11
C GLN A 109 11.20 -12.36 -19.96
N ASP A 110 11.04 -13.09 -21.06
CA ASP A 110 12.16 -13.48 -21.94
C ASP A 110 12.83 -12.27 -22.62
N LEU A 111 12.10 -11.16 -22.79
CA LEU A 111 12.63 -9.92 -23.35
C LEU A 111 13.49 -9.12 -22.36
N ALA A 112 13.31 -9.32 -21.05
CA ALA A 112 14.03 -8.58 -20.01
C ALA A 112 15.46 -9.11 -19.76
N THR A 113 15.77 -10.33 -20.18
CA THR A 113 17.07 -10.99 -19.95
C THR A 113 18.15 -10.70 -21.01
N THR A 114 17.83 -10.02 -22.11
CA THR A 114 18.78 -9.78 -23.23
C THR A 114 19.30 -8.34 -23.25
N SER A 115 19.64 -7.79 -22.08
CA SER A 115 20.24 -6.46 -21.95
C SER A 115 21.33 -6.44 -20.87
N GLU A 116 22.26 -7.40 -20.92
CA GLU A 116 23.59 -7.17 -20.36
C GLU A 116 24.41 -6.35 -21.35
N ALA A 117 24.56 -5.06 -21.07
CA ALA A 117 25.59 -4.23 -21.69
C ALA A 117 26.98 -4.78 -21.29
N PRO A 118 27.95 -4.92 -22.22
CA PRO A 118 29.29 -5.35 -21.87
C PRO A 118 29.93 -4.34 -20.91
N LYS A 119 30.32 -4.82 -19.73
CA LYS A 119 31.09 -4.04 -18.77
C LYS A 119 32.44 -3.67 -19.43
N PRO A 120 32.79 -2.38 -19.61
CA PRO A 120 34.07 -2.03 -20.19
C PRO A 120 35.22 -2.49 -19.29
N PRO A 121 36.36 -2.94 -19.84
CA PRO A 121 37.50 -3.40 -19.06
C PRO A 121 38.06 -2.26 -18.21
N GLN A 122 38.11 -2.46 -16.90
CA GLN A 122 38.79 -1.56 -15.96
C GLN A 122 40.27 -1.49 -16.31
N GLN A 123 40.70 -0.40 -16.95
CA GLN A 123 42.11 -0.02 -16.99
C GLN A 123 42.53 0.43 -15.58
N ALA A 124 43.57 -0.20 -15.06
CA ALA A 124 44.17 0.11 -13.77
C ALA A 124 44.73 1.55 -13.77
N GLN A 125 44.19 2.41 -12.92
CA GLN A 125 44.79 3.72 -12.64
C GLN A 125 45.94 3.58 -11.63
N PRO A 126 47.10 4.23 -11.85
CA PRO A 126 48.16 4.27 -10.86
C PRO A 126 47.82 5.24 -9.72
N LYS A 127 48.14 4.84 -8.49
CA LYS A 127 47.91 5.60 -7.25
C LYS A 127 48.72 6.91 -7.26
N PRO A 128 48.17 8.07 -6.86
CA PRO A 128 48.98 9.24 -6.60
C PRO A 128 49.69 9.13 -5.24
N VAL A 129 50.96 9.48 -5.29
CA VAL A 129 51.96 9.50 -4.22
C VAL A 129 51.57 10.51 -3.13
N ARG A 130 51.71 10.10 -1.86
CA ARG A 130 51.59 10.97 -0.69
C ARG A 130 52.75 11.97 -0.68
N SER A 131 52.45 13.27 -0.55
CA SER A 131 53.44 14.27 -0.16
C SER A 131 53.11 14.82 1.23
N PRO A 132 54.09 14.97 2.14
CA PRO A 132 53.88 15.41 3.52
C PRO A 132 54.14 16.91 3.72
N ASN A 133 53.84 17.35 4.95
CA ASN A 133 54.23 18.60 5.62
C ASN A 133 53.18 19.74 5.53
N ASN A 134 52.37 19.92 6.58
CA ASN A 134 52.59 20.73 7.80
C ASN A 134 52.60 22.23 7.52
N TYR A 135 51.70 22.99 8.16
CA TYR A 135 51.98 24.04 9.15
C TYR A 135 50.65 24.66 9.61
N ALA A 136 50.64 25.09 10.86
CA ALA A 136 49.47 25.41 11.67
C ALA A 136 48.89 26.82 11.45
N ALA A 137 47.63 26.96 11.89
CA ALA A 137 47.00 28.12 12.52
C ALA A 137 46.83 29.44 11.71
N ARG A 138 45.57 29.89 11.55
CA ARG A 138 44.94 30.88 12.45
C ARG A 138 43.51 31.23 12.03
N LYS A 139 42.73 31.60 13.04
CA LYS A 139 41.36 32.11 13.01
C LYS A 139 41.28 33.53 12.41
N SER A 140 40.18 33.86 11.74
CA SER A 140 39.59 35.21 11.68
C SER A 140 38.08 35.05 11.45
N HIS A 141 37.26 35.24 12.48
CA HIS A 141 36.52 36.47 12.78
C HIS A 141 35.72 37.04 11.61
N LEU A 142 34.42 36.67 11.54
CA LEU A 142 33.38 37.69 11.48
C LEU A 142 32.07 37.12 12.03
N ALA A 143 31.65 37.63 13.18
CA ALA A 143 30.32 37.48 13.74
C ALA A 143 29.60 38.81 13.54
N CYS A 144 28.42 38.78 12.92
CA CYS A 144 27.45 39.88 12.98
C CYS A 144 26.38 39.51 14.00
N VAL A 145 26.25 40.39 14.99
CA VAL A 145 25.35 40.28 16.15
C VAL A 145 23.97 40.83 15.77
N ALA A 146 22.97 40.34 16.50
CA ALA A 146 21.53 40.46 16.37
C ALA A 146 20.93 41.88 16.29
N HIS A 147 19.69 41.94 15.80
CA HIS A 147 18.65 42.75 16.43
C HIS A 147 17.49 41.87 16.89
N THR A 148 17.28 41.92 18.19
CA THR A 148 16.11 41.45 18.93
C THR A 148 14.90 42.32 18.63
N ASN A 149 13.70 41.73 18.65
CA ASN A 149 12.62 42.38 19.38
C ASN A 149 11.84 41.34 20.19
N ASP A 150 11.76 41.69 21.47
CA ASP A 150 11.22 40.99 22.61
C ASP A 150 9.71 41.21 22.68
N THR A 151 8.96 40.17 23.00
CA THR A 151 7.80 40.27 23.91
C THR A 151 7.61 38.92 24.59
N SER A 152 8.16 38.81 25.80
CA SER A 152 7.51 38.32 27.04
C SER A 152 6.37 37.28 26.91
N GLY A 153 6.34 36.13 27.58
CA GLY A 153 7.19 35.56 28.61
C GLY A 153 6.51 34.35 29.28
N HIS A 154 7.28 33.33 29.68
CA HIS A 154 7.26 32.69 31.01
C HIS A 154 8.22 31.49 31.05
N ARG A 155 9.16 31.52 31.99
CA ARG A 155 10.08 30.44 32.38
C ARG A 155 9.46 29.56 33.46
N LYS A 156 9.78 28.26 33.47
CA LYS A 156 10.70 27.61 34.45
C LYS A 156 11.03 26.14 34.08
N PRO A 157 12.10 25.53 34.63
CA PRO A 157 12.96 24.56 33.91
C PRO A 157 13.21 23.18 34.60
N GLN A 158 13.88 22.28 33.84
CA GLN A 158 14.76 21.12 34.22
C GLN A 158 14.12 19.78 34.67
N PRO A 159 14.85 18.62 34.67
CA PRO A 159 16.06 18.20 33.93
C PRO A 159 16.07 16.75 33.36
N SER A 160 17.01 16.50 32.41
CA SER A 160 17.80 15.27 32.12
C SER A 160 17.21 13.84 32.18
N SER A 161 17.31 13.09 31.07
CA SER A 161 18.22 11.94 30.97
C SER A 161 18.37 11.39 29.54
N THR A 162 19.63 11.14 29.21
CA THR A 162 20.19 10.45 28.04
C THR A 162 19.74 9.00 27.91
N THR A 163 19.51 8.50 26.69
CA THR A 163 20.20 7.30 26.14
C THR A 163 20.09 7.28 24.62
N SER A 164 21.26 7.26 23.99
CA SER A 164 21.54 7.27 22.56
C SER A 164 21.10 5.96 21.88
N ASN A 165 20.14 6.03 20.95
CA ASN A 165 19.84 4.95 20.01
C ASN A 165 20.49 5.27 18.65
N ASN A 166 21.67 4.70 18.41
CA ASN A 166 22.35 4.84 17.13
C ASN A 166 21.78 3.81 16.13
N LYS A 167 20.71 4.17 15.42
CA LYS A 167 20.28 3.46 14.21
C LYS A 167 20.71 4.31 13.01
N SER A 168 21.77 3.89 12.31
CA SER A 168 22.20 4.55 11.07
C SER A 168 21.13 4.35 9.99
N CYS A 169 20.90 5.37 9.18
CA CYS A 169 19.91 5.33 8.10
C CYS A 169 20.31 4.33 7.03
N TYR A 170 19.42 3.40 6.68
CA TYR A 170 19.67 2.34 5.68
C TYR A 170 20.03 2.87 4.28
N ILE A 171 19.69 4.12 3.97
CA ILE A 171 19.91 4.72 2.65
C ILE A 171 21.33 5.32 2.52
N CYS A 172 21.92 5.82 3.60
CA CYS A 172 23.19 6.58 3.53
C CYS A 172 24.18 6.27 4.67
N ASN A 173 23.82 5.34 5.57
CA ASN A 173 24.56 4.90 6.75
C ASN A 173 25.03 6.01 7.70
N LYS A 174 24.38 7.19 7.69
CA LYS A 174 24.58 8.30 8.64
C LYS A 174 23.38 8.42 9.61
N GLY A 175 23.59 9.01 10.78
CA GLY A 175 22.50 9.29 11.73
C GLY A 175 21.69 10.51 11.29
N HIS A 176 20.37 10.36 11.21
CA HIS A 176 19.44 11.46 10.93
C HIS A 176 18.46 11.60 12.08
N THR A 177 18.19 12.85 12.49
CA THR A 177 17.11 13.18 13.40
C THR A 177 15.98 13.80 12.59
N ILE A 178 14.81 13.16 12.60
CA ILE A 178 13.60 13.72 12.01
C ILE A 178 13.04 14.72 13.03
N SER A 179 13.00 16.01 12.67
CA SER A 179 12.19 17.02 13.36
C SER A 179 10.88 17.18 12.63
#